data_AF-A0A7D5S8C6-F1
#
_entry.id   AF-A0A7D5S8C6-F1
#
_cell.length_a   1.000
_cell.length_b   1.000
_cell.length_c   1.000
_cell.angle_alpha   90.00
_cell.angle_beta   90.00
_cell.angle_gamma   90.00
#
_symmetry.space_group_name_H-M   'P 1'
#
loop_
_entity.id
_entity.type
_entity.pdbx_description
1 polymer ?
#
loop_
_entity_poly.entity_id
_entity_poly.type
_entity_poly.pdbx_seq_one_letter_code
_entity_poly.pdbx_strand_id
1 'polypeptide(L)'
;MQTTKQLILVRHAKSDWDDFSVSDHDRVLNERGRRDAPVMGQRILKQYGAPDLILSSTALRAKQTAQAIQAACLLPEEAIQFHSKLYHAGPQMITDHILETPDAVQRLLIVCHNPGITFLPTAFVAASPIISRPVVWSYLRYKRRSGRNLPWRVKSSSISIIPKRPGVAACFRVTFFLGGSLLSIAVTYQKQRLFTPTGPGFCCKFARNASFFLVGLLRATLSTSIPAAFHTA
;
A
#
# COMPACT_ATOMS: atom_id res chain seq x y z
N MET A 1 12.78 1.71 24.87
CA MET A 1 13.38 2.56 23.81
C MET A 1 12.38 2.76 22.68
N GLN A 2 12.48 3.83 21.87
CA GLN A 2 11.63 4.02 20.68
C GLN A 2 12.36 3.50 19.43
N THR A 3 11.77 2.56 18.73
CA THR A 3 12.35 1.97 17.51
C THR A 3 11.56 2.40 16.28
N THR A 4 12.24 2.66 15.17
CA THR A 4 11.57 2.93 13.89
C THR A 4 11.24 1.60 13.23
N LYS A 5 9.95 1.39 12.93
CA LYS A 5 9.39 0.19 12.32
C LYS A 5 8.91 0.47 10.91
N GLN A 6 8.79 -0.57 10.10
CA GLN A 6 8.26 -0.56 8.74
C GLN A 6 7.05 -1.50 8.68
N LEU A 7 5.95 -1.01 8.11
CA LEU A 7 4.73 -1.77 7.88
C LEU A 7 4.40 -1.73 6.38
N ILE A 8 4.23 -2.89 5.79
CA ILE A 8 3.89 -3.08 4.38
C ILE A 8 2.50 -3.73 4.34
N LEU A 9 1.53 -3.02 3.81
CA LEU A 9 0.14 -3.46 3.73
C LEU A 9 -0.15 -3.89 2.31
N VAL A 10 -0.41 -5.17 2.11
CA VAL A 10 -0.64 -5.79 0.80
C VAL A 10 -2.07 -6.27 0.71
N ARG A 11 -2.85 -5.73 -0.23
CA ARG A 11 -4.08 -6.41 -0.64
C ARG A 11 -3.69 -7.65 -1.44
N HIS A 12 -4.34 -8.79 -1.19
CA HIS A 12 -4.15 -9.99 -2.01
C HIS A 12 -4.21 -9.69 -3.53
N ALA A 13 -3.44 -10.46 -4.31
CA ALA A 13 -3.42 -10.34 -5.76
C ALA A 13 -4.76 -10.76 -6.39
N LYS A 14 -4.92 -10.56 -7.71
CA LYS A 14 -6.22 -10.78 -8.34
C LYS A 14 -6.66 -12.26 -8.24
N SER A 15 -7.84 -12.49 -7.68
CA SER A 15 -8.46 -13.80 -7.56
C SER A 15 -9.42 -14.10 -8.71
N ASP A 16 -9.68 -15.38 -8.87
CA ASP A 16 -10.64 -15.94 -9.81
C ASP A 16 -12.06 -15.80 -9.29
N TRP A 17 -13.01 -15.55 -10.20
CA TRP A 17 -14.45 -15.49 -9.90
C TRP A 17 -15.24 -16.46 -10.79
N ASP A 18 -14.55 -17.26 -11.60
CA ASP A 18 -15.18 -17.96 -12.71
C ASP A 18 -15.90 -19.26 -12.27
N ASP A 19 -15.68 -19.71 -11.03
CA ASP A 19 -16.36 -20.86 -10.45
C ASP A 19 -17.20 -20.46 -9.22
N PHE A 20 -18.53 -20.45 -9.41
CA PHE A 20 -19.50 -20.14 -8.35
C PHE A 20 -19.74 -21.31 -7.37
N SER A 21 -19.22 -22.51 -7.65
CA SER A 21 -19.34 -23.67 -6.76
C SER A 21 -18.33 -23.65 -5.61
N VAL A 22 -17.29 -22.81 -5.71
CA VAL A 22 -16.22 -22.69 -4.73
C VAL A 22 -16.57 -21.63 -3.67
N SER A 23 -16.35 -21.96 -2.40
CA SER A 23 -16.54 -21.00 -1.29
C SER A 23 -15.67 -19.75 -1.49
N ASP A 24 -16.10 -18.57 -1.03
CA ASP A 24 -15.27 -17.37 -1.22
C ASP A 24 -13.87 -17.54 -0.65
N HIS A 25 -13.75 -18.22 0.50
CA HIS A 25 -12.48 -18.45 1.19
C HIS A 25 -11.50 -19.27 0.35
N ASP A 26 -12.03 -20.25 -0.39
CA ASP A 26 -11.27 -21.20 -1.23
C ASP A 26 -11.00 -20.66 -2.64
N ARG A 27 -11.39 -19.42 -2.93
CA ARG A 27 -11.06 -18.81 -4.22
C ARG A 27 -9.55 -18.58 -4.36
N VAL A 28 -9.01 -19.13 -5.44
CA VAL A 28 -7.59 -19.03 -5.79
C VAL A 28 -7.27 -17.74 -6.55
N LEU A 29 -5.98 -17.43 -6.66
CA LEU A 29 -5.48 -16.43 -7.59
C LEU A 29 -5.77 -16.86 -9.03
N ASN A 30 -6.22 -15.91 -9.85
CA ASN A 30 -6.32 -16.14 -11.29
C ASN A 30 -4.94 -16.02 -11.95
N GLU A 31 -4.84 -16.28 -13.26
CA GLU A 31 -3.57 -16.25 -14.00
C GLU A 31 -2.80 -14.93 -13.80
N ARG A 32 -3.51 -13.80 -13.85
CA ARG A 32 -2.90 -12.49 -13.59
C ARG A 32 -2.40 -12.38 -12.15
N GLY A 33 -3.15 -12.85 -11.16
CA GLY A 33 -2.75 -12.84 -9.77
C GLY A 33 -1.46 -13.64 -9.53
N ARG A 34 -1.39 -14.84 -10.10
CA ARG A 34 -0.21 -15.72 -10.02
C ARG A 34 1.03 -15.10 -10.66
N ARG A 35 0.87 -14.38 -11.77
CA ARG A 35 1.95 -13.63 -12.43
C ARG A 35 2.37 -12.39 -11.63
N ASP A 36 1.42 -11.62 -11.12
CA ASP A 36 1.69 -10.32 -10.52
C ASP A 36 2.25 -10.45 -9.08
N ALA A 37 1.90 -11.50 -8.32
CA ALA A 37 2.31 -11.65 -6.92
C ALA A 37 3.84 -11.80 -6.72
N PRO A 38 4.58 -12.62 -7.49
CA PRO A 38 6.05 -12.68 -7.40
C PRO A 38 6.72 -11.34 -7.75
N VAL A 39 6.21 -10.65 -8.78
CA VAL A 39 6.71 -9.32 -9.18
C VAL A 39 6.50 -8.30 -8.05
N MET A 40 5.39 -8.42 -7.31
CA MET A 40 5.15 -7.59 -6.14
C MET A 40 6.22 -7.84 -5.07
N GLY A 41 6.49 -9.11 -4.76
CA GLY A 41 7.54 -9.49 -3.80
C GLY A 41 8.91 -8.94 -4.17
N GLN A 42 9.33 -9.10 -5.43
CA GLN A 42 10.60 -8.56 -5.94
C GLN A 42 10.69 -7.03 -5.79
N ARG A 43 9.60 -6.30 -6.05
CA ARG A 43 9.55 -4.84 -5.88
C ARG A 43 9.61 -4.45 -4.41
N ILE A 44 8.91 -5.17 -3.55
CA ILE A 44 8.95 -4.96 -2.10
C ILE A 44 10.38 -5.15 -1.58
N LEU A 45 11.03 -6.26 -1.95
CA LEU A 45 12.42 -6.54 -1.59
C LEU A 45 13.35 -5.41 -2.02
N LYS A 46 13.27 -5.01 -3.29
CA LYS A 46 14.13 -3.96 -3.85
C LYS A 46 13.92 -2.59 -3.19
N GLN A 47 12.68 -2.25 -2.83
CA GLN A 47 12.33 -0.90 -2.37
C GLN A 47 12.42 -0.74 -0.85
N TYR A 48 12.06 -1.77 -0.09
CA TYR A 48 11.93 -1.68 1.37
C TYR A 48 12.79 -2.70 2.14
N GLY A 49 13.41 -3.66 1.44
CA GLY A 49 14.09 -4.81 2.04
C GLY A 49 13.16 -6.01 2.26
N ALA A 50 13.74 -7.15 2.62
CA ALA A 50 13.00 -8.36 2.94
C ALA A 50 12.13 -8.14 4.20
N PRO A 51 10.88 -8.59 4.29
CA PRO A 51 10.14 -8.60 5.56
C PRO A 51 10.81 -9.49 6.62
N ASP A 52 10.68 -9.14 7.90
CA ASP A 52 11.07 -10.04 9.00
C ASP A 52 9.93 -11.03 9.33
N LEU A 53 8.68 -10.59 9.13
CA LEU A 53 7.48 -11.39 9.35
C LEU A 53 6.39 -11.01 8.34
N ILE A 54 5.69 -12.01 7.82
CA ILE A 54 4.49 -11.89 6.99
C ILE A 54 3.30 -12.43 7.78
N LEU A 55 2.29 -11.59 8.01
CA LEU A 55 0.97 -12.04 8.47
C LEU A 55 0.02 -12.12 7.27
N SER A 56 -0.76 -13.18 7.16
CA SER A 56 -1.69 -13.35 6.05
C SER A 56 -3.04 -13.90 6.50
N SER A 57 -4.11 -13.45 5.85
CA SER A 57 -5.42 -14.10 5.93
C SER A 57 -5.34 -15.56 5.48
N THR A 58 -6.16 -16.43 6.07
CA THR A 58 -6.24 -17.85 5.69
C THR A 58 -6.88 -18.13 4.32
N ALA A 59 -7.62 -17.18 3.72
CA ALA A 59 -8.19 -17.35 2.37
C ALA A 59 -7.12 -17.67 1.31
N LEU A 60 -7.41 -18.59 0.38
CA LEU A 60 -6.41 -19.14 -0.55
C LEU A 60 -5.72 -18.07 -1.39
N ARG A 61 -6.46 -17.11 -1.94
CA ARG A 61 -5.88 -15.95 -2.65
C ARG A 61 -4.87 -15.13 -1.82
N ALA A 62 -5.10 -14.98 -0.52
CA ALA A 62 -4.21 -14.26 0.39
C ALA A 62 -2.99 -15.12 0.73
N LYS A 63 -3.19 -16.42 1.02
CA LYS A 63 -2.11 -17.40 1.22
C LYS A 63 -1.16 -17.45 0.03
N GLN A 64 -1.69 -17.65 -1.18
CA GLN A 64 -0.92 -17.73 -2.41
C GLN A 64 -0.15 -16.43 -2.70
N THR A 65 -0.75 -15.27 -2.41
CA THR A 65 -0.05 -13.98 -2.55
C THR A 65 1.12 -13.88 -1.56
N ALA A 66 0.89 -14.25 -0.31
CA ALA A 66 1.90 -14.19 0.75
C ALA A 66 3.07 -15.16 0.48
N GLN A 67 2.77 -16.39 0.05
CA GLN A 67 3.76 -17.40 -0.34
C GLN A 67 4.59 -16.95 -1.56
N ALA A 68 3.96 -16.33 -2.56
CA ALA A 68 4.67 -15.77 -3.71
C ALA A 68 5.64 -14.65 -3.30
N ILE A 69 5.26 -13.81 -2.33
CA ILE A 69 6.12 -12.77 -1.77
C ILE A 69 7.25 -13.38 -0.93
N GLN A 70 6.95 -14.37 -0.09
CA GLN A 70 7.92 -15.10 0.72
C GLN A 70 9.02 -15.70 -0.17
N ALA A 71 8.63 -16.43 -1.22
CA ALA A 71 9.56 -17.01 -2.19
C ALA A 71 10.40 -15.94 -2.91
N ALA A 72 9.77 -14.85 -3.37
CA ALA A 72 10.48 -13.76 -4.05
C ALA A 72 11.48 -13.02 -3.14
N CYS A 73 11.26 -13.04 -1.83
CA CYS A 73 12.11 -12.44 -0.82
C CYS A 73 13.13 -13.44 -0.21
N LEU A 74 13.13 -14.71 -0.64
CA LEU A 74 13.97 -15.78 -0.10
C LEU A 74 13.83 -15.93 1.42
N LEU A 75 12.60 -15.82 1.93
CA LEU A 75 12.31 -15.94 3.35
C LEU A 75 12.10 -17.41 3.76
N PRO A 76 12.48 -17.78 4.99
CA PRO A 76 12.23 -19.12 5.52
C PRO A 76 10.73 -19.36 5.74
N GLU A 77 10.34 -20.63 5.95
CA GLU A 77 8.93 -21.00 6.09
C GLU A 77 8.29 -20.35 7.31
N GLU A 78 9.01 -20.22 8.42
CA GLU A 78 8.54 -19.66 9.69
C GLU A 78 8.30 -18.15 9.63
N ALA A 79 8.77 -17.48 8.57
CA ALA A 79 8.54 -16.05 8.35
C ALA A 79 7.10 -15.73 7.92
N ILE A 80 6.23 -16.73 7.71
CA ILE A 80 4.81 -16.53 7.42
C ILE A 80 3.90 -17.09 8.51
N GLN A 81 2.90 -16.30 8.92
CA GLN A 81 1.88 -16.71 9.87
C GLN A 81 0.49 -16.45 9.29
N PHE A 82 -0.39 -17.44 9.40
CA PHE A 82 -1.74 -17.39 8.87
C PHE A 82 -2.77 -17.19 9.99
N HIS A 83 -3.62 -16.18 9.83
CA HIS A 83 -4.64 -15.81 10.82
C HIS A 83 -6.02 -15.75 10.17
N SER A 84 -6.96 -16.55 10.66
CA SER A 84 -8.35 -16.54 10.16
C SER A 84 -9.03 -15.20 10.42
N LYS A 85 -8.71 -14.55 11.55
CA LYS A 85 -9.20 -13.21 11.90
C LYS A 85 -8.81 -12.12 10.89
N LEU A 86 -7.78 -12.34 10.06
CA LEU A 86 -7.41 -11.39 9.01
C LEU A 86 -8.30 -11.49 7.75
N TYR A 87 -9.17 -12.50 7.66
CA TYR A 87 -10.15 -12.62 6.60
C TYR A 87 -11.25 -11.56 6.75
N HIS A 88 -11.39 -10.69 5.75
CA HIS A 88 -12.30 -9.52 5.77
C HIS A 88 -12.17 -8.62 7.03
N ALA A 89 -10.98 -8.60 7.66
CA ALA A 89 -10.72 -7.80 8.84
C ALA A 89 -10.88 -6.29 8.58
N GLY A 90 -11.52 -5.60 9.52
CA GLY A 90 -11.53 -4.14 9.56
C GLY A 90 -10.22 -3.53 10.07
N PRO A 91 -10.03 -2.20 9.97
CA PRO A 91 -8.79 -1.53 10.39
C PRO A 91 -8.38 -1.82 11.84
N GLN A 92 -9.32 -1.87 12.78
CA GLN A 92 -9.03 -2.13 14.18
C GLN A 92 -8.42 -3.52 14.38
N MET A 93 -9.06 -4.55 13.82
CA MET A 93 -8.58 -5.93 13.93
C MET A 93 -7.20 -6.13 13.29
N ILE A 94 -6.91 -5.44 12.18
CA ILE A 94 -5.56 -5.46 11.59
C ILE A 94 -4.55 -4.75 12.52
N THR A 95 -4.96 -3.64 13.14
CA THR A 95 -4.12 -2.91 14.13
C THR A 95 -3.79 -3.78 15.33
N ASP A 96 -4.75 -4.54 15.84
CA ASP A 96 -4.54 -5.44 16.98
C ASP A 96 -3.45 -6.49 16.66
N HIS A 97 -3.50 -7.11 15.48
CA HIS A 97 -2.44 -8.06 15.05
C HIS A 97 -1.07 -7.39 14.86
N ILE A 98 -1.03 -6.13 14.41
CA ILE A 98 0.23 -5.37 14.34
C ILE A 98 0.81 -5.15 15.75
N LEU A 99 -0.05 -4.88 16.73
CA LEU A 99 0.35 -4.64 18.12
C LEU A 99 0.79 -5.95 18.81
N GLU A 100 0.19 -7.09 18.47
CA GLU A 100 0.58 -8.41 18.97
C GLU A 100 1.94 -8.89 18.42
N THR A 101 2.43 -8.28 17.34
CA THR A 101 3.70 -8.65 16.72
C THR A 101 4.89 -8.35 17.67
N PRO A 102 5.87 -9.27 17.82
CA PRO A 102 7.04 -9.08 18.70
C PRO A 102 7.85 -7.82 18.40
N ASP A 103 8.41 -7.21 19.44
CA ASP A 103 9.26 -6.01 19.30
C ASP A 103 10.55 -6.26 18.49
N ALA A 104 10.96 -7.52 18.30
CA ALA A 104 12.08 -7.88 17.43
C ALA A 104 11.80 -7.60 15.95
N VAL A 105 10.54 -7.74 15.49
CA VAL A 105 10.13 -7.55 14.10
C VAL A 105 10.27 -6.07 13.71
N GLN A 106 11.17 -5.74 12.78
CA GLN A 106 11.37 -4.37 12.30
C GLN A 106 10.54 -4.08 11.05
N ARG A 107 10.36 -5.09 10.19
CA ARG A 107 9.65 -5.03 8.90
C ARG A 107 8.51 -6.04 8.90
N LEU A 108 7.31 -5.56 9.15
CA LEU A 108 6.09 -6.35 9.12
C LEU A 108 5.39 -6.20 7.76
N LEU A 109 5.05 -7.30 7.11
CA LEU A 109 4.19 -7.32 5.94
C LEU A 109 2.87 -8.00 6.27
N ILE A 110 1.74 -7.41 5.86
CA ILE A 110 0.40 -7.96 6.09
C ILE A 110 -0.32 -8.14 4.76
N VAL A 111 -0.80 -9.37 4.49
CA VAL A 111 -1.63 -9.70 3.33
C VAL A 111 -3.09 -9.87 3.73
N CYS A 112 -3.92 -8.89 3.40
CA CYS A 112 -5.35 -8.85 3.78
C CYS A 112 -6.27 -8.48 2.60
N HIS A 113 -7.52 -8.16 2.92
CA HIS A 113 -8.60 -7.87 1.99
C HIS A 113 -9.03 -6.42 2.06
N ASN A 114 -9.63 -5.96 0.98
CA ASN A 114 -10.42 -4.74 1.00
C ASN A 114 -11.78 -5.02 1.65
N PRO A 115 -12.40 -4.01 2.30
CA PRO A 115 -11.95 -2.62 2.39
C PRO A 115 -10.93 -2.36 3.51
N GLY A 116 -10.85 -3.21 4.55
CA GLY A 116 -10.14 -2.89 5.79
C GLY A 116 -8.67 -2.51 5.61
N ILE A 117 -7.92 -3.23 4.76
CA ILE A 117 -6.51 -2.91 4.53
C ILE A 117 -6.30 -1.57 3.80
N THR A 118 -7.26 -1.17 2.97
CA THR A 118 -7.18 0.11 2.23
C THR A 118 -7.45 1.30 3.16
N PHE A 119 -8.34 1.14 4.14
CA PHE A 119 -8.67 2.20 5.09
C PHE A 119 -7.69 2.30 6.26
N LEU A 120 -6.99 1.22 6.61
CA LEU A 120 -6.05 1.24 7.74
C LEU A 120 -5.06 2.44 7.74
N PRO A 121 -4.41 2.82 6.62
CA PRO A 121 -3.53 3.98 6.60
C PRO A 121 -4.19 5.32 6.95
N THR A 122 -5.50 5.48 6.73
CA THR A 122 -6.19 6.77 7.00
C THR A 122 -6.30 7.06 8.49
N ALA A 123 -6.23 6.03 9.35
CA ALA A 123 -6.16 6.19 10.79
C ALA A 123 -4.82 6.78 11.27
N PHE A 124 -3.77 6.71 10.45
CA PHE A 124 -2.41 7.12 10.83
C PHE A 124 -1.85 8.27 10.01
N VAL A 125 -2.38 8.50 8.81
CA VAL A 125 -1.93 9.51 7.86
C VAL A 125 -3.14 10.30 7.38
N ALA A 126 -3.22 11.57 7.82
CA ALA A 126 -4.36 12.46 7.53
C ALA A 126 -4.64 12.68 6.04
N ALA A 127 -3.65 12.46 5.16
CA ALA A 127 -3.79 12.58 3.71
C ALA A 127 -3.37 11.27 3.01
N SER A 128 -3.82 10.12 3.52
CA SER A 128 -3.52 8.85 2.87
C SER A 128 -4.38 8.64 1.62
N PRO A 129 -3.77 8.37 0.45
CA PRO A 129 -4.53 8.02 -0.72
C PRO A 129 -5.17 6.62 -0.58
N ILE A 130 -6.40 6.49 -1.02
CA ILE A 130 -7.19 5.26 -1.06
C ILE A 130 -7.15 4.79 -2.52
N ILE A 131 -6.56 3.62 -2.74
CA ILE A 131 -6.49 2.98 -4.06
C ILE A 131 -7.05 1.56 -3.95
N SER A 132 -8.30 1.37 -4.37
CA SER A 132 -8.93 0.05 -4.41
C SER A 132 -8.64 -0.66 -5.73
N ARG A 133 -7.39 -1.10 -5.94
CA ARG A 133 -7.04 -1.96 -7.08
C ARG A 133 -6.51 -3.31 -6.59
N PRO A 134 -6.68 -4.39 -7.37
CA PRO A 134 -5.94 -5.61 -7.10
C PRO A 134 -4.45 -5.32 -7.29
N VAL A 135 -3.59 -5.92 -6.45
CA VAL A 135 -2.13 -5.75 -6.54
C VAL A 135 -1.67 -4.33 -6.19
N VAL A 136 -2.20 -3.81 -5.07
CA VAL A 136 -1.80 -2.55 -4.44
C VAL A 136 -1.12 -2.91 -3.13
N TRP A 137 -0.04 -2.20 -2.82
CA TRP A 137 0.49 -2.18 -1.46
C TRP A 137 0.78 -0.77 -1.00
N SER A 138 0.60 -0.57 0.30
CA SER A 138 0.91 0.66 1.01
C SER A 138 2.09 0.40 1.94
N TYR A 139 2.92 1.40 2.15
CA TYR A 139 4.06 1.32 3.06
C TYR A 139 3.97 2.46 4.07
N LEU A 140 4.25 2.14 5.33
CA LEU A 140 4.29 3.08 6.45
C LEU A 140 5.59 2.87 7.24
N ARG A 141 6.34 3.95 7.46
CA ARG A 141 7.44 3.97 8.43
C ARG A 141 6.97 4.70 9.67
N TYR A 142 7.04 4.08 10.85
CA TYR A 142 6.48 4.65 12.07
C TYR A 142 7.40 4.43 13.29
N LYS A 143 7.22 5.23 14.35
CA LYS A 143 7.88 4.97 15.65
C LYS A 143 6.96 4.15 16.56
N ARG A 144 7.46 3.02 17.07
CA ARG A 144 6.80 2.21 18.10
C ARG A 144 7.54 2.35 19.43
N ARG A 145 6.78 2.48 20.52
CA ARG A 145 7.30 2.37 21.90
C ARG A 145 6.81 1.05 22.46
N SER A 146 7.74 0.22 22.92
CA SER A 146 7.42 -1.05 23.60
C SER A 146 6.40 -0.82 24.73
N GLY A 147 5.42 -1.72 24.83
CA GLY A 147 4.41 -1.72 25.91
C GLY A 147 3.36 -0.59 25.89
N ARG A 148 3.19 0.16 24.79
CA ARG A 148 2.10 1.15 24.66
C ARG A 148 1.25 0.94 23.40
N ASN A 149 -0.06 1.01 23.59
CA ASN A 149 -1.02 1.17 22.50
C ASN A 149 -1.11 2.65 22.11
N LEU A 150 -0.51 3.01 20.96
CA LEU A 150 -0.73 4.26 20.22
C LEU A 150 -0.33 5.58 20.94
N PRO A 151 -0.11 6.71 20.24
CA PRO A 151 -0.22 6.96 18.80
C PRO A 151 1.12 6.78 18.04
N TRP A 152 1.06 6.04 16.94
CA TRP A 152 2.19 5.90 16.02
C TRP A 152 2.44 7.21 15.28
N ARG A 153 3.64 7.77 15.42
CA ARG A 153 4.07 8.87 14.55
C ARG A 153 4.58 8.30 13.23
N VAL A 154 3.79 8.44 12.17
CA VAL A 154 4.20 8.08 10.80
C VAL A 154 5.24 9.08 10.30
N LYS A 155 6.41 8.58 9.92
CA LYS A 155 7.53 9.36 9.35
C LYS A 155 7.41 9.49 7.84
N SER A 156 6.95 8.44 7.15
CA SER A 156 6.74 8.45 5.70
C SER A 156 5.72 7.40 5.30
N SER A 157 5.05 7.64 4.17
CA SER A 157 4.12 6.69 3.55
C SER A 157 4.26 6.69 2.03
N SER A 158 3.94 5.57 1.40
CA SER A 158 3.86 5.45 -0.07
C SER A 158 2.85 4.39 -0.47
N ILE A 159 2.30 4.51 -1.68
CA ILE A 159 1.43 3.50 -2.29
C ILE A 159 2.02 3.09 -3.62
N SER A 160 1.92 1.81 -3.94
CA SER A 160 2.51 1.24 -5.14
C SER A 160 1.57 0.20 -5.76
N ILE A 161 1.64 0.08 -7.08
CA ILE A 161 0.74 -0.75 -7.88
C ILE A 161 1.49 -1.51 -8.96
N ILE A 162 0.93 -2.65 -9.39
CA ILE A 162 1.34 -3.31 -10.64
C ILE A 162 0.31 -2.98 -11.75
N PRO A 163 0.73 -2.32 -12.85
CA PRO A 163 -0.17 -2.00 -13.95
C PRO A 163 -0.65 -3.27 -14.66
N LYS A 164 -1.88 -3.24 -15.22
CA LYS A 164 -2.47 -4.39 -15.91
C LYS A 164 -1.64 -4.84 -17.12
N ARG A 165 -1.03 -3.89 -17.83
CA ARG A 165 -0.19 -4.12 -19.00
C ARG A 165 1.15 -3.39 -18.81
N PRO A 166 2.30 -4.07 -18.94
CA PRO A 166 3.60 -3.42 -18.96
C PRO A 166 3.68 -2.42 -20.13
N GLY A 167 4.28 -1.24 -19.92
CA GLY A 167 4.54 -0.25 -20.98
C GLY A 167 3.35 0.62 -21.40
N VAL A 168 2.12 0.32 -20.96
CA VAL A 168 0.95 1.16 -21.24
C VAL A 168 0.77 2.19 -20.12
N ALA A 169 0.43 3.42 -20.49
CA ALA A 169 0.04 4.46 -19.54
C ALA A 169 -1.13 3.95 -18.68
N ALA A 170 -0.90 3.78 -17.38
CA ALA A 170 -1.95 3.41 -16.44
C ALA A 170 -2.53 4.68 -15.84
N CYS A 171 -3.75 5.03 -16.22
CA CYS A 171 -4.54 6.05 -15.52
C CYS A 171 -5.27 5.39 -14.35
N PHE A 172 -5.12 5.94 -13.15
CA PHE A 172 -5.84 5.49 -11.97
C PHE A 172 -6.30 6.68 -11.14
N ARG A 173 -7.52 6.54 -10.59
CA ARG A 173 -8.08 7.50 -9.65
C ARG A 173 -7.47 7.24 -8.28
N VAL A 174 -6.88 8.27 -7.71
CA VAL A 174 -6.33 8.30 -6.35
C VAL A 174 -7.27 9.17 -5.52
N THR A 175 -7.88 8.61 -4.49
CA THR A 175 -8.83 9.35 -3.64
C THR A 175 -8.20 9.61 -2.28
N PHE A 176 -8.05 10.86 -1.88
CA PHE A 176 -7.61 11.25 -0.55
C PHE A 176 -8.83 11.41 0.36
N PHE A 177 -8.73 10.90 1.58
CA PHE A 177 -9.66 11.23 2.65
C PHE A 177 -9.05 12.36 3.48
N LEU A 178 -9.65 13.55 3.45
CA LEU A 178 -9.16 14.75 4.12
C LEU A 178 -10.26 15.27 5.03
N GLY A 179 -10.15 15.05 6.34
CA GLY A 179 -11.03 15.67 7.34
C GLY A 179 -12.53 15.47 7.13
N GLY A 180 -12.96 14.30 6.63
CA GLY A 180 -14.38 13.99 6.38
C GLY A 180 -14.82 14.08 4.91
N SER A 181 -13.97 14.63 4.03
CA SER A 181 -14.27 14.79 2.60
C SER A 181 -13.36 13.93 1.71
N LEU A 182 -13.88 13.49 0.57
CA LEU A 182 -13.13 12.72 -0.43
C LEU A 182 -12.66 13.64 -1.58
N LEU A 183 -11.35 13.76 -1.77
CA LEU A 183 -10.76 14.42 -2.94
C LEU A 183 -10.21 13.38 -3.91
N SER A 184 -10.65 13.36 -5.17
CA SER A 184 -10.16 12.40 -6.16
C SER A 184 -9.30 13.06 -7.23
N ILE A 185 -8.11 12.53 -7.48
CA ILE A 185 -7.19 12.98 -8.52
C ILE A 185 -6.95 11.83 -9.51
N ALA A 186 -7.05 12.09 -10.82
CA ALA A 186 -6.62 11.13 -11.84
C ALA A 186 -5.10 11.21 -12.01
N VAL A 187 -4.42 10.08 -11.83
CA VAL A 187 -2.96 9.95 -11.97
C VAL A 187 -2.65 9.04 -13.14
N THR A 188 -1.92 9.55 -14.13
CA THR A 188 -1.44 8.77 -15.28
C THR A 188 0.03 8.42 -15.09
N TYR A 189 0.34 7.11 -15.07
CA TYR A 189 1.70 6.58 -14.98
C TYR A 189 2.10 5.93 -16.30
N GLN A 190 3.12 6.47 -17.00
CA GLN A 190 3.72 5.85 -18.17
C GLN A 190 5.23 5.66 -17.94
N LYS A 191 5.74 4.44 -18.15
CA LYS A 191 7.18 4.19 -18.14
C LYS A 191 7.77 4.88 -19.39
N GLN A 192 8.50 5.98 -19.22
CA GLN A 192 9.06 6.74 -20.33
C GLN A 192 9.94 5.86 -21.23
N ARG A 193 9.57 5.70 -22.50
CA ARG A 193 10.56 5.85 -23.57
C ARG A 193 10.74 7.35 -23.75
N LEU A 194 11.97 7.84 -23.67
CA LEU A 194 12.31 9.24 -23.92
C LEU A 194 11.78 9.62 -25.31
N PHE A 195 10.79 10.51 -25.35
CA PHE A 195 10.54 11.34 -26.53
C PHE A 195 10.95 12.75 -26.13
N THR A 196 11.95 13.28 -26.82
CA THR A 196 12.25 14.72 -26.81
C THR A 196 11.05 15.44 -27.44
N PRO A 197 10.38 16.35 -26.73
CA PRO A 197 9.27 17.09 -27.32
C PRO A 197 9.85 18.13 -28.29
N THR A 198 9.64 17.94 -29.59
CA THR A 198 9.71 19.01 -30.59
C THR A 198 8.31 19.56 -30.78
N GLY A 199 7.97 20.64 -30.07
CA GLY A 199 6.71 21.36 -30.26
C GLY A 199 6.31 22.23 -29.05
N PRO A 200 5.85 23.48 -29.26
CA PRO A 200 5.47 24.37 -28.16
C PRO A 200 4.02 24.09 -27.71
N GLY A 201 3.85 23.73 -26.44
CA GLY A 201 2.54 23.62 -25.79
C GLY A 201 2.44 22.39 -24.89
N PHE A 202 2.24 22.62 -23.59
CA PHE A 202 2.21 21.66 -22.48
C PHE A 202 3.57 21.16 -21.96
N CYS A 203 4.16 21.96 -21.07
CA CYS A 203 5.27 21.52 -20.23
C CYS A 203 4.76 20.66 -19.05
N CYS A 204 4.42 19.41 -19.31
CA CYS A 204 4.33 18.41 -18.24
C CYS A 204 5.75 18.04 -17.83
N LYS A 205 6.27 18.66 -16.76
CA LYS A 205 7.55 18.26 -16.15
C LYS A 205 7.42 16.81 -15.66
N PHE A 206 7.94 15.88 -16.46
CA PHE A 206 8.04 14.48 -16.09
C PHE A 206 9.17 14.29 -15.07
N ALA A 207 8.80 13.99 -13.82
CA ALA A 207 9.76 13.60 -12.79
C ALA A 207 10.09 12.10 -12.92
N ARG A 208 11.39 11.78 -12.98
CA ARG A 208 11.95 10.41 -13.10
C ARG A 208 11.58 9.45 -11.96
N ASN A 209 10.94 9.93 -10.89
CA ASN A 209 10.56 9.13 -9.72
C ASN A 209 9.17 9.53 -9.21
N ALA A 210 8.14 8.78 -9.62
CA ALA A 210 6.74 9.00 -9.20
C ALA A 210 6.48 8.82 -7.69
N SER A 211 7.48 8.38 -6.91
CA SER A 211 7.36 8.17 -5.47
C SER A 211 7.51 9.45 -4.63
N PHE A 212 8.09 10.52 -5.16
CA PHE A 212 8.40 11.73 -4.37
C PHE A 212 7.51 12.96 -4.67
N PHE A 213 6.79 12.98 -5.80
CA PHE A 213 6.13 14.19 -6.26
C PHE A 213 4.72 14.44 -5.68
N LEU A 214 4.02 13.38 -5.22
CA LEU A 214 2.65 13.53 -4.72
C LEU A 214 2.59 14.29 -3.37
N VAL A 215 3.64 14.16 -2.55
CA VAL A 215 3.76 14.90 -1.27
C VAL A 215 4.12 16.37 -1.51
N GLY A 216 4.90 16.67 -2.55
CA GLY A 216 5.28 18.04 -2.93
C GLY A 216 4.11 18.88 -3.45
N LEU A 217 3.23 18.28 -4.25
CA LEU A 217 2.06 18.97 -4.81
C LEU A 217 1.02 19.34 -3.72
N LEU A 218 0.86 18.48 -2.72
CA LEU A 218 -0.02 18.74 -1.56
C LEU A 218 0.52 19.85 -0.65
N ARG A 219 1.84 19.97 -0.50
CA ARG A 219 2.46 21.06 0.27
C ARG A 219 2.30 22.42 -0.43
N ALA A 220 2.33 22.43 -1.76
CA ALA A 220 2.09 23.64 -2.56
C ALA A 220 0.63 24.10 -2.52
N THR A 221 -0.34 23.17 -2.57
CA THR A 221 -1.78 23.51 -2.55
C THR A 221 -2.28 23.90 -1.15
N LEU A 222 -1.71 23.33 -0.08
CA LEU A 222 -2.02 23.75 1.29
C LEU A 222 -1.34 25.08 1.68
N SER A 223 -0.26 25.48 1.00
CA SER A 223 0.36 26.80 1.22
C SER A 223 -0.35 27.94 0.50
N THR A 224 -1.15 27.66 -0.53
CA THR A 224 -1.88 28.69 -1.31
C THR A 224 -3.34 28.85 -0.89
N SER A 225 -3.79 28.17 0.17
CA SER A 225 -5.20 28.11 0.56
C SER A 225 -5.48 28.60 1.99
N ILE A 226 -4.56 29.33 2.63
CA ILE A 226 -4.85 30.10 3.84
C ILE A 226 -4.92 31.57 3.42
N PRO A 227 -6.12 32.16 3.24
CA PRO A 227 -6.22 33.61 3.28
C PRO A 227 -5.80 34.06 4.69
N ALA A 228 -4.74 34.84 4.76
CA ALA A 228 -4.43 35.64 5.94
C ALA A 228 -5.60 36.61 6.15
N ALA A 229 -6.45 36.32 7.13
CA ALA A 229 -7.41 37.28 7.64
C ALA A 229 -7.51 37.12 9.15
N PHE A 230 -7.48 38.27 9.82
CA PHE A 230 -7.61 38.53 11.26
C PHE A 230 -6.32 38.48 12.09
N HIS A 231 -5.58 39.59 12.02
CA HIS A 231 -5.21 40.31 13.24
C HIS A 231 -5.39 41.83 13.05
N THR A 232 -6.08 42.41 14.05
CA THR A 232 -6.09 43.81 14.55
C THR A 232 -6.63 44.93 13.67
N ALA A 233 -7.81 45.45 14.04
CA ALA A 233 -7.94 46.62 14.91
C ALA A 233 -9.17 46.44 15.82
#